data_AF-A0A1J4K5A4-F1
#
_entry.id   AF-A0A1J4K5A4-F1
#
_cell.length_a   1.000
_cell.length_b   1.000
_cell.length_c   1.000
_cell.angle_alpha   90.00
_cell.angle_beta   90.00
_cell.angle_gamma   90.00
#
_symmetry.space_group_name_H-M   'P 1'
#
loop_
_entity.id
_entity.type
_entity.pdbx_description
1 polymer ?
#
loop_
_entity_poly.entity_id
_entity_poly.type
_entity_poly.pdbx_seq_one_letter_code
_entity_poly.pdbx_strand_id
1 'polypeptide(L)'
;MLIEEKAKKFERRPPSQFQQSKFYFRGGDVLREQEYLREEYRSALAELRVAQQQAKIVSNQLEDAKDVYNEREGYTNALKAFLESDTKMSEQERSMKDRLVELEHQIEEDSRQLEALKATMNPATLAQLQKEKAYYMIEIQKGERTIESYNEQRDNAKNQIAACTINGKYRTALELEFLNDKYAKKKKYLRQLVQQLKIDFEALRPVIPSNDQESKIERTALMAQINDKITLLRVEEKEKRREQKHIQRIDNLINQIEELNDRMCEIGLDNDVVETEELRKRCIIEDYSDEEEQEAEDQEYSNEAETISESNHKTSEGDKKPSNESQSGESFERYEGSEY
;
A
#
# COMPACT_ATOMS: atom_id res chain seq x y z
N MET A 1 -48.74 -50.12 75.29
CA MET A 1 -47.55 -49.25 75.34
C MET A 1 -47.56 -48.41 74.07
N LEU A 2 -47.95 -47.14 74.19
CA LEU A 2 -47.05 -45.97 74.06
C LEU A 2 -46.56 -45.81 72.61
N ILE A 3 -47.38 -45.17 71.77
CA ILE A 3 -47.25 -43.77 71.26
C ILE A 3 -46.03 -43.62 70.35
N GLU A 4 -46.26 -43.29 69.07
CA GLU A 4 -45.60 -42.16 68.40
C GLU A 4 -46.19 -41.92 67.00
N GLU A 5 -47.10 -40.95 66.93
CA GLU A 5 -47.49 -40.25 65.71
C GLU A 5 -46.32 -39.42 65.20
N LYS A 6 -45.80 -39.71 64.01
CA LYS A 6 -44.87 -38.80 63.32
C LYS A 6 -45.66 -37.94 62.33
N ALA A 7 -46.17 -36.83 62.85
CA ALA A 7 -46.70 -35.72 62.07
C ALA A 7 -45.64 -35.20 61.08
N LYS A 8 -45.99 -35.17 59.79
CA LYS A 8 -45.19 -34.50 58.75
C LYS A 8 -45.07 -33.01 59.09
N LYS A 9 -43.87 -32.59 59.51
CA LYS A 9 -43.50 -31.17 59.63
C LYS A 9 -43.45 -30.55 58.24
N PHE A 10 -44.39 -29.68 57.93
CA PHE A 10 -44.28 -28.75 56.80
C PHE A 10 -43.24 -27.68 57.15
N GLU A 11 -42.17 -27.60 56.37
CA GLU A 11 -41.21 -26.51 56.44
C GLU A 11 -41.93 -25.19 56.10
N ARG A 12 -41.89 -24.22 57.03
CA ARG A 12 -42.46 -22.89 56.82
C ARG A 12 -41.61 -22.16 55.79
N ARG A 13 -42.23 -21.73 54.68
CA ARG A 13 -41.60 -20.82 53.70
C ARG A 13 -41.07 -19.57 54.43
N PRO A 14 -39.91 -19.02 54.03
CA PRO A 14 -39.40 -17.78 54.61
C PRO A 14 -40.43 -16.66 54.44
N PRO A 15 -40.59 -15.77 55.44
CA PRO A 15 -41.57 -14.68 55.36
C PRO A 15 -41.28 -13.83 54.12
N SER A 16 -42.29 -13.62 53.28
CA SER A 16 -42.17 -12.77 52.11
C SER A 16 -41.70 -11.39 52.56
N GLN A 17 -40.55 -10.94 52.06
CA GLN A 17 -40.18 -9.53 52.12
C GLN A 17 -41.09 -8.75 51.16
N PHE A 18 -42.36 -8.61 51.55
CA PHE A 18 -43.28 -7.67 50.91
C PHE A 18 -42.78 -6.28 51.30
N GLN A 19 -42.00 -5.67 50.40
CA GLN A 19 -41.61 -4.28 50.51
C GLN A 19 -42.92 -3.48 50.52
N GLN A 20 -43.28 -2.89 51.68
CA GLN A 20 -44.48 -2.07 51.80
C GLN A 20 -44.46 -1.01 50.68
N SER A 21 -45.47 -1.02 49.82
CA SER A 21 -45.67 0.06 48.85
C SER A 21 -45.81 1.35 49.65
N LYS A 22 -44.82 2.24 49.56
CA LYS A 22 -44.89 3.57 50.20
C LYS A 22 -46.12 4.27 49.62
N PHE A 23 -47.17 4.36 50.43
CA PHE A 23 -48.39 5.07 50.10
C PHE A 23 -48.11 6.57 50.27
N TYR A 24 -48.02 7.29 49.17
CA TYR A 24 -47.95 8.76 49.19
C TYR A 24 -49.39 9.29 49.18
N PHE A 25 -49.70 10.20 50.10
CA PHE A 25 -50.99 10.85 50.22
C PHE A 25 -51.31 11.59 48.90
N ARG A 26 -52.28 11.08 48.12
CA ARG A 26 -52.79 11.75 46.92
C ARG A 26 -53.72 12.87 47.37
N GLY A 27 -53.39 14.13 47.10
CA GLY A 27 -54.25 15.25 47.48
C GLY A 27 -53.56 16.55 47.88
N GLY A 28 -52.32 16.80 47.46
CA GLY A 28 -51.65 18.08 47.74
C GLY A 28 -50.62 18.42 46.69
N ASP A 29 -51.01 19.26 45.72
CA ASP A 29 -50.22 19.79 44.60
C ASP A 29 -49.74 18.75 43.57
N VAL A 30 -50.51 18.62 42.49
CA VAL A 30 -50.28 17.68 41.37
C VAL A 30 -48.86 17.79 40.79
N LEU A 31 -48.29 19.00 40.80
CA LEU A 31 -46.96 19.28 40.23
C LEU A 31 -45.80 18.68 41.06
N ARG A 32 -46.04 18.34 42.33
CA ARG A 32 -45.03 17.74 43.23
C ARG A 32 -45.18 16.23 43.39
N GLU A 33 -46.21 15.65 42.79
CA GLU A 33 -46.44 14.21 42.86
C GLU A 33 -45.37 13.47 42.04
N GLN A 34 -44.83 12.38 42.61
CA GLN A 34 -43.78 11.60 41.94
C GLN A 34 -44.23 11.00 40.60
N GLU A 35 -45.54 10.76 40.43
CA GLU A 35 -46.10 10.26 39.18
C GLU A 35 -46.05 11.33 38.09
N TYR A 36 -46.50 12.54 38.40
CA TYR A 36 -46.45 13.69 37.50
C TYR A 36 -45.01 14.02 37.08
N LEU A 37 -44.06 14.10 38.04
CA LEU A 37 -42.65 14.36 37.72
C LEU A 37 -42.02 13.27 36.85
N ARG A 38 -42.41 12.00 37.04
CA ARG A 38 -41.94 10.90 36.18
C ARG A 38 -42.56 10.94 34.79
N GLU A 39 -43.82 11.35 34.69
CA GLU A 39 -44.53 11.50 33.43
C GLU A 39 -43.99 12.68 32.61
N GLU A 40 -43.81 13.84 33.23
CA GLU A 40 -43.14 15.01 32.64
C GLU A 40 -41.71 14.70 32.20
N TYR A 41 -40.93 14.01 33.04
CA TYR A 41 -39.57 13.60 32.66
C TYR A 41 -39.57 12.64 31.46
N ARG A 42 -40.54 11.72 31.38
CA ARG A 42 -40.72 10.85 30.21
C ARG A 42 -41.15 11.63 28.97
N SER A 43 -42.02 12.63 29.12
CA SER A 43 -42.45 13.52 28.04
C SER A 43 -41.25 14.33 27.51
N ALA A 44 -40.49 14.96 28.39
CA ALA A 44 -39.30 15.73 28.04
C ALA A 44 -38.22 14.87 27.34
N LEU A 45 -38.02 13.62 27.78
CA LEU A 45 -37.12 12.69 27.09
C LEU A 45 -37.64 12.29 25.70
N ALA A 46 -38.95 12.15 25.53
CA ALA A 46 -39.56 11.89 24.22
C ALA A 46 -39.40 13.09 23.29
N GLU A 47 -39.67 14.30 23.78
CA GLU A 47 -39.46 15.56 23.04
C GLU A 47 -38.00 15.77 22.66
N LEU A 48 -37.06 15.51 23.57
CA LEU A 48 -35.63 15.58 23.27
C LEU A 48 -35.22 14.60 22.17
N ARG A 49 -35.76 13.38 22.16
CA ARG A 49 -35.52 12.41 21.08
C ARG A 49 -36.08 12.89 19.75
N VAL A 50 -37.27 13.47 19.73
CA VAL A 50 -37.87 14.06 18.53
C VAL A 50 -37.03 15.22 18.02
N ALA A 51 -36.58 16.12 18.90
CA ALA A 51 -35.73 17.25 18.56
C ALA A 51 -34.36 16.80 18.01
N GLN A 52 -33.75 15.76 18.59
CA GLN A 52 -32.52 15.17 18.07
C GLN A 52 -32.71 14.56 16.67
N GLN A 53 -33.82 13.88 16.44
CA GLN A 53 -34.15 13.35 15.12
C GLN A 53 -34.36 14.47 14.09
N GLN A 54 -35.07 15.54 14.47
CA GLN A 54 -35.26 16.71 13.62
C GLN A 54 -33.95 17.43 13.31
N ALA A 55 -33.07 17.61 14.30
CA ALA A 55 -31.76 18.20 14.10
C ALA A 55 -30.91 17.39 13.11
N LYS A 56 -30.98 16.05 13.19
CA LYS A 56 -30.31 15.17 12.22
C LYS A 56 -30.89 15.33 10.80
N ILE A 57 -32.21 15.39 10.66
CA ILE A 57 -32.87 15.60 9.37
C ILE A 57 -32.45 16.94 8.76
N VAL A 58 -32.46 18.02 9.56
CA VAL A 58 -32.07 19.36 9.10
C VAL A 58 -30.58 19.41 8.74
N SER A 59 -29.73 18.73 9.51
CA SER A 59 -28.31 18.63 9.20
C SER A 59 -28.08 17.97 7.84
N ASN A 60 -28.75 16.84 7.58
CA ASN A 60 -28.66 16.14 6.30
C ASN A 60 -29.17 17.02 5.15
N GLN A 61 -30.31 17.72 5.33
CA GLN A 61 -30.82 18.64 4.31
C GLN A 61 -29.87 19.80 4.02
N LEU A 62 -29.14 20.28 5.03
CA LEU A 62 -28.15 21.33 4.87
C LEU A 62 -26.91 20.84 4.14
N GLU A 63 -26.50 19.60 4.37
CA GLU A 63 -25.44 18.93 3.63
C GLU A 63 -25.84 18.74 2.16
N ASP A 64 -27.01 18.18 1.89
CA ASP A 64 -27.56 18.03 0.52
C ASP A 64 -27.63 19.39 -0.21
N ALA A 65 -28.06 20.44 0.49
CA ALA A 65 -28.15 21.79 -0.08
C ALA A 65 -26.77 22.41 -0.37
N LYS A 66 -25.76 22.11 0.45
CA LYS A 66 -24.38 22.54 0.21
C LYS A 66 -23.80 21.84 -1.01
N ASP A 67 -24.06 20.56 -1.18
CA ASP A 67 -23.56 19.80 -2.33
C ASP A 67 -24.13 20.35 -3.63
N VAL A 68 -25.45 20.59 -3.69
CA VAL A 68 -26.10 21.22 -4.86
C VAL A 68 -25.56 22.64 -5.11
N TYR A 69 -25.26 23.41 -4.06
CA TYR A 69 -24.67 24.74 -4.19
C TYR A 69 -23.25 24.67 -4.77
N ASN A 70 -22.41 23.77 -4.25
CA ASN A 70 -21.05 23.57 -4.73
C ASN A 70 -21.01 23.10 -6.19
N GLU A 71 -21.91 22.21 -6.59
CA GLU A 71 -22.07 21.79 -7.98
C GLU A 71 -22.40 22.99 -8.88
N ARG A 72 -23.39 23.81 -8.49
CA ARG A 72 -23.79 25.00 -9.26
C ARG A 72 -22.70 26.06 -9.34
N GLU A 73 -21.97 26.28 -8.25
CA GLU A 73 -20.82 27.17 -8.23
C GLU A 73 -19.71 26.65 -9.15
N GLY A 74 -19.44 25.34 -9.12
CA GLY A 74 -18.52 24.67 -10.04
C GLY A 74 -18.91 24.89 -11.51
N TYR A 75 -20.18 24.68 -11.87
CA TYR A 75 -20.68 24.95 -13.22
C TYR A 75 -20.55 26.42 -13.62
N THR A 76 -20.85 27.34 -12.71
CA THR A 76 -20.77 28.78 -12.98
C THR A 76 -19.32 29.22 -13.20
N ASN A 77 -18.40 28.71 -12.39
CA ASN A 77 -16.96 28.97 -12.54
C ASN A 77 -16.40 28.35 -13.82
N ALA A 78 -16.82 27.12 -14.17
CA ALA A 78 -16.44 26.48 -15.42
C ALA A 78 -16.96 27.26 -16.65
N LEU A 79 -18.21 27.72 -16.62
CA LEU A 79 -18.78 28.55 -17.68
C LEU A 79 -18.05 29.89 -17.83
N LYS A 80 -17.72 30.53 -16.71
CA LYS A 80 -16.92 31.77 -16.70
C LYS A 80 -15.54 31.54 -17.30
N ALA A 81 -14.85 30.47 -16.91
CA ALA A 81 -13.54 30.12 -17.45
C ALA A 81 -13.61 29.81 -18.97
N PHE A 82 -14.67 29.13 -19.41
CA PHE A 82 -14.91 28.87 -20.83
C PHE A 82 -15.11 30.16 -21.64
N LEU A 83 -15.95 31.07 -21.14
CA LEU A 83 -16.19 32.37 -21.78
C LEU A 83 -14.94 33.26 -21.80
N GLU A 84 -14.17 33.29 -20.71
CA GLU A 84 -12.90 34.04 -20.65
C GLU A 84 -11.81 33.43 -21.55
N SER A 85 -11.80 32.11 -21.70
CA SER A 85 -10.92 31.40 -22.62
C SER A 85 -11.22 31.78 -24.07
N ASP A 86 -12.49 31.75 -24.47
CA ASP A 86 -12.91 32.15 -25.81
C ASP A 86 -12.59 33.61 -26.12
N THR A 87 -12.76 34.53 -25.16
CA THR A 87 -12.39 35.94 -25.37
C THR A 87 -10.87 36.12 -25.48
N LYS A 88 -10.08 35.46 -24.63
CA LYS A 88 -8.61 35.53 -24.69
C LYS A 88 -8.06 34.92 -25.99
N MET A 89 -8.61 33.78 -26.42
CA MET A 89 -8.25 33.17 -27.70
C MET A 89 -8.60 34.07 -28.87
N SER A 90 -9.78 34.72 -28.84
CA SER A 90 -10.19 35.65 -29.89
C SER A 90 -9.31 36.91 -29.93
N GLU A 91 -8.90 37.44 -28.78
CA GLU A 91 -7.97 38.56 -28.69
C GLU A 91 -6.58 38.20 -29.21
N GLN A 92 -6.06 37.02 -28.86
CA GLN A 92 -4.79 36.50 -29.39
C GLN A 92 -4.87 36.26 -30.90
N GLU A 93 -5.94 35.66 -31.40
CA GLU A 93 -6.15 35.45 -32.83
C GLU A 93 -6.18 36.79 -33.57
N ARG A 94 -6.85 37.80 -33.01
CA ARG A 94 -6.89 39.14 -33.58
C ARG A 94 -5.51 39.80 -33.59
N SER A 95 -4.74 39.72 -32.50
CA SER A 95 -3.38 40.28 -32.47
C SER A 95 -2.46 39.58 -33.49
N MET A 96 -2.62 38.26 -33.67
CA MET A 96 -1.86 37.50 -34.65
C MET A 96 -2.25 37.88 -36.08
N LYS A 97 -3.54 38.14 -36.35
CA LYS A 97 -4.01 38.65 -37.64
C LYS A 97 -3.47 40.04 -37.94
N ASP A 98 -3.52 40.96 -36.97
CA ASP A 98 -2.96 42.30 -37.13
C ASP A 98 -1.45 42.22 -37.39
N ARG A 99 -0.74 41.34 -36.66
CA ARG A 99 0.69 41.11 -36.89
C ARG A 99 1.00 40.48 -38.25
N LEU A 100 0.16 39.58 -38.74
CA LEU A 100 0.28 39.02 -40.09
C LEU A 100 0.14 40.11 -41.16
N VAL A 101 -0.85 40.99 -41.03
CA VAL A 101 -1.04 42.11 -41.96
C VAL A 101 0.15 43.07 -41.96
N GLU A 102 0.72 43.38 -40.78
CA GLU A 102 1.95 44.18 -40.69
C GLU A 102 3.13 43.51 -41.38
N LEU A 103 3.32 42.20 -41.17
CA LEU A 103 4.39 41.44 -41.80
C LEU A 103 4.20 41.32 -43.30
N GLU A 104 2.98 41.14 -43.79
CA GLU A 104 2.65 41.14 -45.22
C GLU A 104 2.97 42.49 -45.86
N HIS A 105 2.62 43.60 -45.20
CA HIS A 105 2.99 44.94 -45.65
C HIS A 105 4.51 45.14 -45.69
N GLN A 106 5.23 44.70 -44.64
CA GLN A 106 6.70 44.74 -44.63
C GLN A 106 7.30 43.91 -45.76
N ILE A 107 6.79 42.71 -46.00
CA ILE A 107 7.24 41.85 -47.10
C ILE A 107 7.00 42.54 -48.44
N GLU A 108 5.83 43.16 -48.67
CA GLU A 108 5.58 43.90 -49.91
C GLU A 108 6.54 45.07 -50.09
N GLU A 109 6.77 45.84 -49.03
CA GLU A 109 7.67 47.00 -49.07
C GLU A 109 9.12 46.58 -49.35
N ASP A 110 9.62 45.57 -48.64
CA ASP A 110 10.93 44.97 -48.87
C ASP A 110 11.03 44.37 -50.28
N SER A 111 9.95 43.78 -50.80
CA SER A 111 9.90 43.23 -52.16
C SER A 111 10.02 44.31 -53.22
N ARG A 112 9.32 45.45 -53.05
CA ARG A 112 9.43 46.62 -53.95
C ARG A 112 10.84 47.22 -53.90
N GLN A 113 11.43 47.34 -52.72
CA GLN A 113 12.81 47.81 -52.56
C GLN A 113 13.81 46.85 -53.24
N LEU A 114 13.60 45.54 -53.09
CA LEU A 114 14.38 44.52 -53.77
C LEU A 114 14.26 44.61 -55.29
N GLU A 115 13.06 44.81 -55.84
CA GLU A 115 12.89 44.98 -57.29
C GLU A 115 13.63 46.22 -57.82
N ALA A 116 13.55 47.34 -57.11
CA ALA A 116 14.28 48.56 -57.47
C ALA A 116 15.81 48.35 -57.44
N LEU A 117 16.33 47.63 -56.45
CA LEU A 117 17.74 47.26 -56.37
C LEU A 117 18.15 46.26 -57.46
N LYS A 118 17.33 45.25 -57.76
CA LYS A 118 17.58 44.29 -58.86
C LYS A 118 17.64 44.98 -60.21
N ALA A 119 16.84 46.01 -60.44
CA ALA A 119 16.84 46.79 -61.67
C ALA A 119 18.15 47.61 -61.88
N THR A 120 18.88 47.90 -60.81
CA THR A 120 20.13 48.69 -60.84
C THR A 120 21.39 47.86 -60.65
N MET A 121 21.29 46.62 -60.17
CA MET A 121 22.43 45.72 -59.97
C MET A 121 22.94 45.07 -61.26
N ASN A 122 24.25 44.81 -61.29
CA ASN A 122 24.88 44.02 -62.34
C ASN A 122 24.32 42.57 -62.33
N PRO A 123 23.86 42.04 -63.47
CA PRO A 123 23.37 40.66 -63.56
C PRO A 123 24.33 39.60 -63.01
N ALA A 124 25.65 39.82 -63.10
CA ALA A 124 26.65 38.89 -62.57
C ALA A 124 26.65 38.80 -61.03
N THR A 125 26.49 39.93 -60.33
CA THR A 125 26.41 39.95 -58.86
C THR A 125 25.08 39.39 -58.37
N LEU A 126 23.99 39.64 -59.10
CA LEU A 126 22.69 39.03 -58.83
C LEU A 126 22.72 37.50 -58.96
N ALA A 127 23.37 36.97 -60.01
CA ALA A 127 23.53 35.53 -60.19
C ALA A 127 24.36 34.89 -59.06
N GLN A 128 25.37 35.60 -58.54
CA GLN A 128 26.16 35.13 -57.40
C GLN A 128 25.34 35.10 -56.10
N LEU A 129 24.58 36.16 -55.81
CA LEU A 129 23.66 36.21 -54.67
C LEU A 129 22.57 35.13 -54.75
N GLN A 130 22.06 34.84 -55.95
CA GLN A 130 21.10 33.74 -56.14
C GLN A 130 21.72 32.37 -55.85
N LYS A 131 22.99 32.15 -56.22
CA LYS A 131 23.72 30.92 -55.87
C LYS A 131 23.92 30.80 -54.36
N GLU A 132 24.32 31.88 -53.68
CA GLU A 132 24.46 31.90 -52.23
C GLU A 132 23.12 31.67 -51.52
N LYS A 133 22.04 32.31 -51.98
CA LYS A 133 20.68 32.05 -51.48
C LYS A 133 20.29 30.58 -51.63
N ALA A 134 20.53 29.99 -52.80
CA ALA A 134 20.24 28.58 -53.04
C ALA A 134 21.09 27.67 -52.13
N TYR A 135 22.37 28.01 -51.92
CA TYR A 135 23.27 27.31 -51.02
C TYR A 135 22.74 27.33 -49.58
N TYR A 136 22.41 28.50 -49.04
CA TYR A 136 21.86 28.64 -47.68
C TYR A 136 20.52 27.91 -47.51
N MET A 137 19.64 27.97 -48.52
CA MET A 137 18.38 27.24 -48.48
C MET A 137 18.58 25.73 -48.37
N ILE A 138 19.56 25.17 -49.11
CA ILE A 138 19.92 23.76 -49.00
C ILE A 138 20.50 23.45 -47.62
N GLU A 139 21.31 24.33 -47.05
CA GLU A 139 21.92 24.14 -45.74
C GLU A 139 20.87 24.19 -44.61
N ILE A 140 19.89 25.10 -44.69
CA ILE A 140 18.74 25.14 -43.80
C ILE A 140 17.94 23.83 -43.89
N GLN A 141 17.60 23.38 -45.11
CA GLN A 141 16.86 22.12 -45.30
C GLN A 141 17.62 20.90 -44.75
N LYS A 142 18.95 20.89 -44.85
CA LYS A 142 19.78 19.84 -44.22
C LYS A 142 19.74 19.93 -42.70
N GLY A 143 19.80 21.14 -42.14
CA GLY A 143 19.66 21.40 -40.72
C GLY A 143 18.30 20.92 -40.18
N GLU A 144 17.21 21.28 -40.85
CA GLU A 144 15.84 20.87 -40.51
C GLU A 144 15.70 19.35 -40.50
N ARG A 145 16.13 18.65 -41.57
CA ARG A 145 16.11 17.18 -41.61
C ARG A 145 16.94 16.54 -40.49
N THR A 146 18.04 17.17 -40.12
CA THR A 146 18.89 16.68 -39.04
C THR A 146 18.18 16.83 -37.69
N ILE A 147 17.52 17.97 -37.46
CA ILE A 147 16.71 18.21 -36.24
C ILE A 147 15.54 17.24 -36.18
N GLU A 148 14.82 17.03 -37.29
CA GLU A 148 13.72 16.05 -37.36
C GLU A 148 14.23 14.64 -37.03
N SER A 149 15.35 14.22 -37.63
CA SER A 149 15.96 12.92 -37.33
C SER A 149 16.34 12.76 -35.86
N TYR A 150 16.88 13.82 -35.22
CA TYR A 150 17.18 13.80 -33.79
C TYR A 150 15.92 13.75 -32.92
N ASN A 151 14.86 14.46 -33.30
CA ASN A 151 13.59 14.41 -32.58
C ASN A 151 12.97 13.01 -32.68
N GLU A 152 12.96 12.39 -33.86
CA GLU A 152 12.49 11.01 -34.03
C GLU A 152 13.32 10.01 -33.22
N GLN A 153 14.64 10.15 -33.20
CA GLN A 153 15.52 9.30 -32.39
C GLN A 153 15.25 9.49 -30.90
N ARG A 154 15.08 10.73 -30.45
CA ARG A 154 14.74 11.04 -29.05
C ARG A 154 13.40 10.43 -28.67
N ASP A 155 12.38 10.57 -29.51
CA ASP A 155 11.04 10.06 -29.23
C ASP A 155 11.02 8.52 -29.26
N ASN A 156 11.79 7.89 -30.17
CA ASN A 156 12.03 6.45 -30.16
C ASN A 156 12.75 5.98 -28.88
N ALA A 157 13.76 6.71 -28.41
CA ALA A 157 14.45 6.39 -27.17
C ALA A 157 13.49 6.48 -25.97
N LYS A 158 12.66 7.53 -25.89
CA LYS A 158 11.60 7.66 -24.87
C LYS A 158 10.64 6.48 -24.90
N ASN A 159 10.18 6.08 -26.09
CA ASN A 159 9.28 4.94 -26.25
C ASN A 159 9.94 3.62 -25.81
N GLN A 160 11.23 3.43 -26.11
CA GLN A 160 11.98 2.25 -25.67
C GLN A 160 12.15 2.20 -24.15
N ILE A 161 12.49 3.34 -23.52
CA ILE A 161 12.58 3.44 -22.06
C ILE A 161 11.22 3.10 -21.44
N ALA A 162 10.14 3.73 -21.90
CA ALA A 162 8.78 3.45 -21.43
C ALA A 162 8.41 1.96 -21.58
N ALA A 163 8.74 1.35 -22.72
CA ALA A 163 8.46 -0.06 -22.98
C ALA A 163 9.24 -0.99 -22.04
N CYS A 164 10.50 -0.67 -21.73
CA CYS A 164 11.30 -1.43 -20.77
C CYS A 164 10.74 -1.32 -19.35
N THR A 165 10.30 -0.13 -18.94
CA THR A 165 9.77 0.13 -17.60
C THR A 165 8.42 -0.55 -17.35
N ILE A 166 7.58 -0.69 -18.37
CA ILE A 166 6.26 -1.35 -18.27
C ILE A 166 6.38 -2.87 -18.48
N ASN A 167 7.52 -3.38 -18.97
CA ASN A 167 7.70 -4.79 -19.31
C ASN A 167 7.46 -5.70 -18.10
N GLY A 168 6.50 -6.63 -18.25
CA GLY A 168 6.19 -7.60 -17.21
C GLY A 168 7.39 -8.46 -16.77
N LYS A 169 8.30 -8.79 -17.70
CA LYS A 169 9.51 -9.56 -17.36
C LYS A 169 10.43 -8.80 -16.41
N TYR A 170 10.55 -7.49 -16.60
CA TYR A 170 11.35 -6.64 -15.74
C TYR A 170 10.72 -6.53 -14.35
N ARG A 171 9.39 -6.38 -14.26
CA ARG A 171 8.66 -6.43 -12.98
C ARG A 171 8.84 -7.76 -12.25
N THR A 172 8.74 -8.88 -12.97
CA THR A 172 9.00 -10.21 -12.39
C THR A 172 10.44 -10.35 -11.89
N ALA A 173 11.41 -9.78 -12.61
CA ALA A 173 12.82 -9.81 -12.18
C ALA A 173 13.02 -9.03 -10.87
N LEU A 174 12.44 -7.83 -10.73
CA LEU A 174 12.48 -7.05 -9.50
C LEU A 174 11.83 -7.78 -8.31
N GLU A 175 10.70 -8.45 -8.56
CA GLU A 175 10.04 -9.25 -7.53
C GLU A 175 10.90 -10.45 -7.08
N LEU A 176 11.54 -11.14 -8.04
CA LEU A 176 12.45 -12.25 -7.75
C LEU A 176 13.68 -11.79 -6.98
N GLU A 177 14.23 -10.61 -7.31
CA GLU A 177 15.35 -10.01 -6.58
C GLU A 177 14.97 -9.74 -5.12
N PHE A 178 13.80 -9.14 -4.89
CA PHE A 178 13.28 -8.92 -3.53
C PHE A 178 13.08 -10.23 -2.77
N LEU A 179 12.49 -11.25 -3.40
CA LEU A 179 12.30 -12.55 -2.77
C LEU A 179 13.64 -13.20 -2.41
N ASN A 180 14.61 -13.15 -3.30
CA ASN A 180 15.95 -13.68 -3.04
C ASN A 180 16.60 -13.00 -1.84
N ASP A 181 16.52 -11.67 -1.75
CA ASP A 181 17.01 -10.90 -0.61
C ASP A 181 16.29 -11.25 0.70
N LYS A 182 14.96 -11.39 0.65
CA LYS A 182 14.13 -11.85 1.78
C LYS A 182 14.58 -13.22 2.28
N TYR A 183 14.77 -14.18 1.38
CA TYR A 183 15.24 -15.53 1.73
C TYR A 183 16.68 -15.54 2.23
N ALA A 184 17.58 -14.73 1.66
CA ALA A 184 18.95 -14.59 2.12
C ALA A 184 19.02 -14.06 3.57
N LYS A 185 18.23 -13.03 3.89
CA LYS A 185 18.10 -12.51 5.26
C LYS A 185 17.54 -13.57 6.21
N LYS A 186 16.47 -14.30 5.83
CA LYS A 186 15.90 -15.41 6.62
C LYS A 186 16.95 -16.49 6.90
N LYS A 187 17.69 -16.90 5.88
CA LYS A 187 18.77 -17.90 6.00
C LYS A 187 19.88 -17.44 6.96
N LYS A 188 20.29 -16.18 6.87
CA LYS A 188 21.29 -15.59 7.79
C LYS A 188 20.78 -15.58 9.23
N TYR A 189 19.53 -15.18 9.45
CA TYR A 189 18.91 -15.21 10.77
C TYR A 189 18.86 -16.62 11.35
N LEU A 190 18.38 -17.61 10.58
CA LEU A 190 18.27 -18.99 11.07
C LEU A 190 19.63 -19.58 11.42
N ARG A 191 20.68 -19.25 10.66
CA ARG A 191 22.06 -19.63 11.00
C ARG A 191 22.50 -19.03 12.34
N GLN A 192 22.21 -17.75 12.57
CA GLN A 192 22.51 -17.10 13.85
C GLN A 192 21.73 -17.72 15.01
N LEU A 193 20.45 -18.04 14.81
CA LEU A 193 19.61 -18.69 15.81
C LEU A 193 20.15 -20.07 16.18
N VAL A 194 20.48 -20.90 15.19
CA VAL A 194 21.07 -22.23 15.42
C VAL A 194 22.41 -22.13 16.14
N GLN A 195 23.23 -21.15 15.77
CA GLN A 195 24.52 -20.91 16.42
C GLN A 195 24.34 -20.46 17.88
N GLN A 196 23.38 -19.59 18.16
CA GLN A 196 23.05 -19.16 19.52
C GLN A 196 22.53 -20.32 20.35
N LEU A 197 21.57 -21.11 19.83
CA LEU A 197 21.05 -22.29 20.50
C LEU A 197 22.14 -23.31 20.82
N LYS A 198 23.11 -23.48 19.91
CA LYS A 198 24.28 -24.33 20.15
C LYS A 198 25.11 -23.82 21.33
N ILE A 199 25.41 -22.52 21.37
CA ILE A 199 26.15 -21.90 22.48
C ILE A 199 25.39 -22.07 23.80
N ASP A 200 24.08 -21.81 23.79
CA ASP A 200 23.24 -21.93 24.98
C ASP A 200 23.16 -23.38 25.47
N PHE A 201 23.07 -24.35 24.55
CA PHE A 201 23.09 -25.78 24.86
C PHE A 201 24.44 -26.22 25.44
N GLU A 202 25.55 -25.75 24.88
CA GLU A 202 26.90 -26.03 25.39
C GLU A 202 27.15 -25.37 26.76
N ALA A 203 26.51 -24.23 27.04
CA ALA A 203 26.59 -23.53 28.33
C ALA A 203 25.74 -24.17 29.44
N LEU A 204 24.70 -24.92 29.08
CA LEU A 204 23.85 -25.63 30.04
C LEU A 204 24.61 -26.83 30.62
N ARG A 205 24.90 -26.79 31.92
CA ARG A 205 25.41 -27.98 32.62
C ARG A 205 24.31 -29.04 32.68
N PRO A 206 24.63 -30.32 32.42
CA PRO A 206 23.68 -31.40 32.59
C PRO A 206 23.22 -31.47 34.05
N VAL A 207 21.96 -31.17 34.30
CA VAL A 207 21.33 -31.30 35.61
C VAL A 207 20.71 -32.69 35.69
N ILE A 208 21.19 -33.50 36.62
CA ILE A 208 20.58 -34.80 36.93
C ILE A 208 19.33 -34.50 37.78
N PRO A 209 18.12 -34.83 37.29
CA PRO A 209 16.91 -34.48 38.01
C PRO A 209 16.72 -35.40 39.23
N SER A 210 16.24 -34.83 40.35
CA SER A 210 15.92 -35.62 41.54
C SER A 210 14.83 -36.65 41.25
N ASN A 211 14.86 -37.80 41.92
CA ASN A 211 13.94 -38.92 41.68
C ASN A 211 12.76 -38.97 42.68
N ASP A 212 12.58 -37.91 43.46
CA ASP A 212 11.54 -37.78 44.47
C ASP A 212 10.14 -37.67 43.84
N GLN A 213 9.11 -38.10 44.58
CA GLN A 213 7.74 -38.16 44.09
C GLN A 213 7.16 -36.76 43.83
N GLU A 214 7.49 -35.78 44.66
CA GLU A 214 7.14 -34.37 44.44
C GLU A 214 7.78 -33.82 43.16
N SER A 215 9.08 -34.06 42.95
CA SER A 215 9.80 -33.64 41.75
C SER A 215 9.32 -34.34 40.46
N LYS A 216 8.66 -35.50 40.56
CA LYS A 216 8.00 -36.15 39.40
C LYS A 216 6.70 -35.42 39.04
N ILE A 217 5.86 -35.12 40.03
CA ILE A 217 4.60 -34.41 39.83
C ILE A 217 4.86 -33.02 39.24
N GLU A 218 5.83 -32.28 39.78
CA GLU A 218 6.21 -30.95 39.27
C GLU A 218 6.75 -31.00 37.84
N ARG A 219 7.58 -32.00 37.49
CA ARG A 219 8.06 -32.17 36.11
C ARG A 219 6.93 -32.47 35.14
N THR A 220 5.97 -33.31 35.51
CA THR A 220 4.83 -33.62 34.64
C THR A 220 3.96 -32.37 34.43
N ALA A 221 3.76 -31.55 35.48
CA ALA A 221 3.06 -30.28 35.37
C ALA A 221 3.82 -29.26 34.49
N LEU A 222 5.14 -29.15 34.64
CA LEU A 222 5.98 -28.29 33.81
C LEU A 222 6.01 -28.75 32.35
N MET A 223 6.11 -30.06 32.09
CA MET A 223 6.08 -30.63 30.74
C MET A 223 4.77 -30.34 30.01
N ALA A 224 3.63 -30.30 30.72
CA ALA A 224 2.35 -29.89 30.15
C ALA A 224 2.37 -28.41 29.71
N GLN A 225 3.11 -27.53 30.40
CA GLN A 225 3.23 -26.10 30.09
C GLN A 225 4.30 -25.76 29.04
N ILE A 226 5.20 -26.70 28.71
CA ILE A 226 6.28 -26.46 27.73
C ILE A 226 5.70 -26.16 26.35
N ASN A 227 4.66 -26.88 25.92
CA ASN A 227 4.04 -26.67 24.61
C ASN A 227 3.39 -25.29 24.50
N ASP A 228 2.71 -24.84 25.56
CA ASP A 228 2.11 -23.50 25.61
C ASP A 228 3.19 -22.41 25.55
N LYS A 229 4.31 -22.62 26.27
CA LYS A 229 5.44 -21.69 26.27
C LYS A 229 6.16 -21.63 24.91
N ILE A 230 6.30 -22.77 24.23
CA ILE A 230 6.83 -22.81 22.86
C ILE A 230 5.91 -22.03 21.92
N THR A 231 4.60 -22.19 22.08
CA THR A 231 3.61 -21.49 21.25
C THR A 231 3.65 -19.99 21.48
N LEU A 232 3.70 -19.56 22.74
CA LEU A 232 3.84 -18.15 23.11
C LEU A 232 5.10 -17.53 22.49
N LEU A 233 6.26 -18.19 22.62
CA LEU A 233 7.52 -17.70 22.04
C LEU A 233 7.46 -17.58 20.51
N ARG A 234 6.79 -18.52 19.83
CA ARG A 234 6.56 -18.44 18.38
C ARG A 234 5.68 -17.26 18.00
N VAL A 235 4.64 -16.95 18.78
CA VAL A 235 3.75 -15.82 18.54
C VAL A 235 4.50 -14.49 18.74
N GLU A 236 5.23 -14.35 19.84
CA GLU A 236 6.05 -13.16 20.10
C GLU A 236 7.14 -12.95 19.02
N GLU A 237 7.74 -14.03 18.52
CA GLU A 237 8.70 -13.98 17.41
C GLU A 237 8.01 -13.56 16.10
N LYS A 238 6.79 -14.04 15.84
CA LYS A 238 6.00 -13.63 14.66
C LYS A 238 5.66 -12.15 14.70
N GLU A 239 5.16 -11.63 15.82
CA GLU A 239 4.82 -10.21 15.97
C GLU A 239 6.02 -9.31 15.69
N LYS A 240 7.17 -9.59 16.32
CA LYS A 240 8.40 -8.79 16.12
C LYS A 240 8.91 -8.80 14.68
N ARG A 241 8.70 -9.90 13.95
CA ARG A 241 9.12 -10.01 12.54
C ARG A 241 8.13 -9.40 11.58
N ARG A 242 6.84 -9.40 11.89
CA ARG A 242 5.79 -8.86 11.00
C ARG A 242 6.01 -7.39 10.72
N GLU A 243 6.28 -6.60 11.75
CA GLU A 243 6.58 -5.17 11.62
C GLU A 243 7.78 -4.95 10.67
N GLN A 244 8.89 -5.66 10.90
CA GLN A 244 10.08 -5.54 10.05
C GLN A 244 9.85 -6.04 8.62
N LYS A 245 9.06 -7.10 8.41
CA LYS A 245 8.68 -7.59 7.08
C LYS A 245 7.84 -6.56 6.34
N HIS A 246 6.86 -5.97 7.03
CA HIS A 246 5.95 -4.98 6.47
C HIS A 246 6.71 -3.73 6.03
N ILE A 247 7.57 -3.18 6.92
CA ILE A 247 8.45 -2.06 6.59
C ILE A 247 9.34 -2.37 5.38
N GLN A 248 9.98 -3.54 5.34
CA GLN A 248 10.82 -3.93 4.21
C GLN A 248 10.05 -4.08 2.90
N ARG A 249 8.78 -4.52 2.96
CA ARG A 249 7.93 -4.64 1.77
C ARG A 249 7.52 -3.26 1.27
N ILE A 250 7.11 -2.37 2.18
CA ILE A 250 6.81 -0.96 1.85
C ILE A 250 8.03 -0.29 1.24
N ASP A 251 9.20 -0.42 1.87
CA ASP A 251 10.44 0.19 1.38
C ASP A 251 10.77 -0.29 -0.04
N ASN A 252 10.61 -1.59 -0.33
CA ASN A 252 10.82 -2.10 -1.69
C ASN A 252 9.83 -1.50 -2.70
N LEU A 253 8.55 -1.42 -2.35
CA LEU A 253 7.54 -0.81 -3.23
C LEU A 253 7.82 0.68 -3.46
N ILE A 254 8.24 1.40 -2.43
CA ILE A 254 8.61 2.82 -2.54
C ILE A 254 9.85 2.99 -3.40
N ASN A 255 10.88 2.15 -3.23
CA ASN A 255 12.08 2.21 -4.07
C ASN A 255 11.75 1.94 -5.56
N GLN A 256 10.77 1.07 -5.85
CA GLN A 256 10.28 0.88 -7.22
C GLN A 256 9.60 2.13 -7.77
N ILE A 257 8.86 2.87 -6.92
CA ILE A 257 8.26 4.16 -7.29
C ILE A 257 9.34 5.22 -7.51
N GLU A 258 10.40 5.25 -6.69
CA GLU A 258 11.55 6.14 -6.86
C GLU A 258 12.25 5.88 -8.20
N GLU A 259 12.52 4.62 -8.53
CA GLU A 259 13.09 4.25 -9.83
C GLU A 259 12.15 4.65 -10.98
N LEU A 260 10.84 4.47 -10.82
CA LEU A 260 9.85 4.91 -11.81
C LEU A 260 9.86 6.43 -11.99
N ASN A 261 9.97 7.19 -10.90
CA ASN A 261 10.06 8.64 -10.94
C ASN A 261 11.30 9.10 -11.72
N ASP A 262 12.45 8.48 -11.49
CA ASP A 262 13.67 8.78 -12.25
C ASP A 262 13.46 8.55 -13.76
N ARG A 263 12.81 7.43 -14.13
CA ARG A 263 12.46 7.15 -15.54
C ARG A 263 11.42 8.12 -16.10
N MET A 264 10.49 8.59 -15.29
CA MET A 264 9.49 9.58 -15.71
C MET A 264 10.15 10.94 -16.00
N CYS A 265 11.09 11.37 -15.17
CA CYS A 265 11.91 12.54 -15.42
C CYS A 265 12.72 12.41 -16.73
N GLU A 266 13.34 11.24 -16.98
CA GLU A 266 14.08 10.97 -18.22
C GLU A 266 13.20 11.12 -19.49
N ILE A 267 11.89 10.82 -19.38
CA ILE A 267 10.94 10.91 -20.49
C ILE A 267 10.32 12.32 -20.59
N GLY A 268 10.50 13.18 -19.58
CA GLY A 268 9.97 14.54 -19.49
C GLY A 268 8.55 14.61 -18.92
N LEU A 269 8.22 13.71 -17.99
CA LEU A 269 6.97 13.65 -17.24
C LEU A 269 7.15 14.17 -15.80
N ASP A 270 7.88 15.28 -15.65
CA ASP A 270 8.27 15.84 -14.35
C ASP A 270 7.08 16.23 -13.46
N ASN A 271 5.95 16.57 -14.07
CA ASN A 271 4.73 17.00 -13.36
C ASN A 271 3.97 15.84 -12.71
N ASP A 272 4.21 14.60 -13.14
CA ASP A 272 3.47 13.41 -12.69
C ASP A 272 4.28 12.58 -11.67
N VAL A 273 5.43 13.08 -11.23
CA VAL A 273 6.33 12.45 -10.26
C VAL A 273 5.66 12.38 -8.89
N VAL A 274 5.79 11.22 -8.23
CA VAL A 274 5.20 10.98 -6.90
C VAL A 274 6.19 11.37 -5.80
N GLU A 275 5.76 12.15 -4.81
CA GLU A 275 6.55 12.51 -3.62
C GLU A 275 6.74 11.28 -2.69
N THR A 276 7.90 10.63 -2.77
CA THR A 276 8.13 9.33 -2.09
C THR A 276 8.45 9.46 -0.61
N GLU A 277 9.02 10.59 -0.15
CA GLU A 277 9.29 10.81 1.27
C GLU A 277 8.02 10.96 2.11
N GLU A 278 7.02 11.67 1.58
CA GLU A 278 5.72 11.78 2.24
C GLU A 278 4.97 10.46 2.25
N LEU A 279 5.06 9.69 1.15
CA LEU A 279 4.46 8.37 1.05
C LEU A 279 5.06 7.41 2.08
N ARG A 280 6.39 7.43 2.25
CA ARG A 280 7.10 6.63 3.26
C ARG A 280 6.63 6.96 4.68
N LYS A 281 6.44 8.23 4.98
CA LYS A 281 5.93 8.68 6.29
C LYS A 281 4.49 8.19 6.52
N ARG A 282 3.61 8.31 5.53
CA ARG A 282 2.20 7.88 5.64
C ARG A 282 2.08 6.37 5.86
N CYS A 283 2.75 5.56 5.04
CA CYS A 283 2.65 4.10 5.08
C CYS A 283 3.27 3.46 6.34
N ILE A 284 4.17 4.16 7.04
CA ILE A 284 4.77 3.68 8.31
C ILE A 284 3.92 4.09 9.52
N ILE A 285 3.18 5.19 9.44
CA ILE A 285 2.43 5.77 10.57
C ILE A 285 0.98 5.28 10.62
N GLU A 286 0.37 5.01 9.47
CA GLU A 286 -1.00 4.51 9.39
C GLU A 286 -1.00 2.97 9.47
N ASP A 287 -1.65 2.43 10.50
CA ASP A 287 -1.72 1.01 10.81
C ASP A 287 -2.67 0.30 9.83
N TYR A 288 -2.17 -0.04 8.63
CA TYR A 288 -2.87 -0.82 7.62
C TYR A 288 -2.71 -2.33 7.83
N SER A 289 -2.85 -2.82 9.07
CA SER A 289 -2.80 -4.26 9.35
C SER A 289 -4.09 -4.94 8.89
N ASP A 290 -4.31 -5.02 7.58
CA ASP A 290 -5.43 -5.78 7.03
C ASP A 290 -5.13 -7.29 7.06
N GLU A 291 -6.17 -8.03 7.41
CA GLU A 291 -6.24 -9.46 7.74
C GLU A 291 -5.93 -10.42 6.56
N GLU A 292 -5.56 -9.90 5.38
CA GLU A 292 -5.45 -10.68 4.14
C GLU A 292 -4.16 -11.50 4.00
N GLU A 293 -3.07 -11.15 4.70
CA GLU A 293 -1.82 -11.94 4.68
C GLU A 293 -1.88 -13.20 5.57
N GLN A 294 -2.96 -13.39 6.34
CA GLN A 294 -3.14 -14.52 7.26
C GLN A 294 -3.41 -15.85 6.52
N GLU A 295 -4.10 -15.82 5.38
CA GLU A 295 -4.49 -17.06 4.69
C GLU A 295 -3.34 -17.76 3.95
N ALA A 296 -2.32 -17.02 3.50
CA ALA A 296 -1.18 -17.58 2.77
C ALA A 296 -0.13 -18.24 3.70
N GLU A 297 0.14 -17.67 4.87
CA GLU A 297 1.10 -18.27 5.83
C GLU A 297 0.51 -19.50 6.54
N ASP A 298 -0.80 -19.56 6.80
CA ASP A 298 -1.41 -20.73 7.46
C ASP A 298 -1.46 -21.97 6.53
N GLN A 299 -1.56 -21.78 5.21
CA GLN A 299 -1.48 -22.87 4.23
C GLN A 299 -0.07 -23.44 4.03
N GLU A 300 0.99 -22.61 4.11
CA GLU A 300 2.37 -23.07 3.98
C GLU A 300 2.81 -23.93 5.19
N TYR A 301 2.30 -23.63 6.39
CA TYR A 301 2.62 -24.36 7.62
C TYR A 301 1.69 -25.54 7.95
N SER A 302 0.44 -25.55 7.46
CA SER A 302 -0.44 -26.73 7.46
C SER A 302 0.26 -27.94 6.83
N ASN A 303 0.94 -27.73 5.70
CA ASN A 303 1.64 -28.78 4.97
C ASN A 303 2.89 -29.31 5.68
N GLU A 304 3.60 -28.48 6.46
CA GLU A 304 4.76 -28.92 7.28
C GLU A 304 4.33 -29.70 8.54
N ALA A 305 3.18 -29.38 9.12
CA ALA A 305 2.65 -30.09 10.29
C ALA A 305 2.16 -31.51 9.95
N GLU A 306 1.53 -31.70 8.77
CA GLU A 306 1.09 -33.00 8.30
C GLU A 306 2.27 -33.95 7.98
N THR A 307 3.37 -33.44 7.42
CA THR A 307 4.56 -34.24 7.09
C THR A 307 5.28 -34.78 8.33
N ILE A 308 5.25 -34.05 9.45
CA ILE A 308 5.84 -34.52 10.72
C ILE A 308 4.98 -35.64 11.33
N SER A 309 3.65 -35.60 11.15
CA SER A 309 2.74 -36.64 11.66
C SER A 309 2.86 -37.98 10.91
N GLU A 310 3.11 -37.96 9.59
CA GLU A 310 3.31 -39.18 8.79
C GLU A 310 4.67 -39.85 9.02
N SER A 311 5.70 -39.06 9.38
CA SER A 311 7.06 -39.59 9.60
C SER A 311 7.19 -40.45 10.87
N ASN A 312 6.28 -40.30 11.85
CA ASN A 312 6.30 -41.07 13.09
C ASN A 312 5.56 -42.42 13.02
N HIS A 313 4.92 -42.76 11.89
CA HIS A 313 4.17 -44.02 11.79
C HIS A 313 4.84 -45.12 10.94
N LYS A 314 6.05 -44.89 10.40
CA LYS A 314 6.74 -45.83 9.48
C LYS A 314 8.11 -46.37 9.95
N THR A 315 8.31 -46.54 11.26
CA THR A 315 9.47 -47.30 11.80
C THR A 315 9.03 -48.55 12.55
N SER A 316 8.42 -49.49 11.83
CA SER A 316 8.35 -50.89 12.26
C SER A 316 8.05 -51.74 11.03
N GLU A 317 9.10 -52.25 10.37
CA GLU A 317 9.18 -53.61 9.82
C GLU A 317 10.39 -53.75 8.86
N GLY A 318 11.24 -54.74 9.13
CA GLY A 318 11.90 -55.50 8.08
C GLY A 318 13.36 -55.23 7.79
N ASP A 319 14.24 -55.86 8.58
CA ASP A 319 15.55 -56.33 8.14
C ASP A 319 15.55 -56.88 6.71
N LYS A 320 16.50 -56.41 5.88
CA LYS A 320 17.20 -57.22 4.85
C LYS A 320 18.38 -56.44 4.26
N LYS A 321 19.60 -56.88 4.60
CA LYS A 321 20.80 -56.73 3.76
C LYS A 321 20.55 -57.38 2.39
N PRO A 322 21.13 -56.87 1.28
CA PRO A 322 22.47 -57.34 0.83
C PRO A 322 23.31 -56.23 0.13
N SER A 323 24.63 -56.17 0.37
CA SER A 323 25.76 -56.62 -0.47
C SER A 323 26.28 -55.65 -1.56
N ASN A 324 27.54 -55.23 -1.39
CA ASN A 324 28.60 -54.93 -2.37
C ASN A 324 28.31 -55.10 -3.89
N GLU A 325 28.64 -54.10 -4.71
CA GLU A 325 29.84 -54.06 -5.59
C GLU A 325 29.88 -52.81 -6.54
N SER A 326 31.07 -52.19 -6.58
CA SER A 326 31.80 -51.70 -7.78
C SER A 326 31.42 -50.45 -8.61
N GLN A 327 32.35 -49.48 -8.53
CA GLN A 327 33.11 -48.80 -9.61
C GLN A 327 32.47 -47.81 -10.61
N SER A 328 33.00 -46.58 -10.59
CA SER A 328 33.59 -45.76 -11.69
C SER A 328 33.43 -44.28 -11.31
N GLY A 329 34.44 -43.41 -11.18
CA GLY A 329 35.56 -43.16 -12.09
C GLY A 329 35.16 -42.03 -13.05
N GLU A 330 35.55 -40.77 -12.77
CA GLU A 330 35.70 -39.62 -13.71
C GLU A 330 35.96 -38.34 -12.87
N SER A 331 37.23 -37.96 -12.69
CA SER A 331 38.02 -37.00 -13.51
C SER A 331 37.61 -35.54 -13.29
N PHE A 332 38.40 -34.90 -12.42
CA PHE A 332 38.42 -33.47 -12.13
C PHE A 332 39.34 -32.77 -13.14
N GLU A 333 38.78 -32.03 -14.10
CA GLU A 333 39.55 -31.10 -14.94
C GLU A 333 39.29 -29.66 -14.50
N ARG A 334 40.39 -29.00 -14.08
CA ARG A 334 40.47 -27.55 -13.89
C ARG A 334 40.58 -26.88 -15.26
N TYR A 335 39.73 -25.90 -15.52
CA TYR A 335 39.92 -24.96 -16.62
C TYR A 335 40.54 -23.68 -16.07
N GLU A 336 41.83 -23.48 -16.34
CA GLU A 336 42.50 -22.17 -16.24
C GLU A 336 42.33 -21.47 -17.59
N GLY A 337 41.48 -20.43 -17.62
CA GLY A 337 41.28 -19.57 -18.77
C GLY A 337 42.25 -18.41 -18.75
N SER A 338 43.26 -18.51 -19.60
CA SER A 338 44.24 -17.47 -19.97
C SER A 338 43.55 -16.20 -20.47
N GLU A 339 44.05 -15.07 -19.97
CA GLU A 339 43.88 -13.75 -20.56
C GLU A 339 44.40 -13.72 -22.00
N TYR A 340 43.66 -13.05 -22.88
CA TYR A 340 44.16 -12.25 -23.99
C TYR A 340 43.21 -11.08 -24.22
#